data_AF-B3PHN4-F1
#
_entry.id   AF-B3PHN4-F1
#
_cell.length_a   1.000
_cell.length_b   1.000
_cell.length_c   1.000
_cell.angle_alpha   90.00
_cell.angle_beta   90.00
_cell.angle_gamma   90.00
#
_symmetry.space_group_name_H-M   'P 1'
#
loop_
_entity.id
_entity.type
_entity.pdbx_description
1 polymer ?
#
loop_
_entity_poly.entity_id
_entity_poly.type
_entity_poly.pdbx_seq_one_letter_code
_entity_poly.pdbx_strand_id
1 'polypeptide(L)'
;MRFLWSGCLALVLACGALNTVAGVVAVYDIKLQPDKATPYLQLELTEDIYRYSRSSDLQDLVVVDGQGNRLPHRVIRIPVAQAPQEQVSHVHFFPVPVGAKPETLLALSSASIRLDDNAISVTVEKTPRTELLDQQAPIDFYVVDLTEFRATADKLQLDWQVAEINQYLDVEISGSNDLSSWSPVAHGTLVQLQKNGQKLTRKQIGLNLHAREYAYLRLQFPRGGQGLLLTSVQVITQQASNALIADRQWQVTGRLAEAQTSALNAKSSVNKASAAAWEFTRAEMAPVTRISLALGETSYGDNIKLFSRRTEKQPWQLVYQGVWFNAQVGDVWQHSDSISIYQNSDLFWRVELSEQVRNNANPILVFHHQSQLLQFIASNAAPFKVGIETDHPLPNNSAGAQVFSQLTAGKEVQWEKVDAVNLDPDIHQFARFSESVNWTTLVFWGILLLAVGVLVFVAIRLIKAVGSTSQ
;
A
#
# COMPACT_ATOMS: atom_id res chain seq x y z
N MET A 1 -72.52 5.55 51.27
CA MET A 1 -73.13 4.56 50.35
C MET A 1 -72.54 4.79 48.96
N ARG A 2 -71.83 3.77 48.40
CA ARG A 2 -71.60 3.50 46.95
C ARG A 2 -70.89 4.59 46.12
N PHE A 3 -69.62 4.46 45.71
CA PHE A 3 -68.93 3.53 44.78
C PHE A 3 -68.57 4.25 43.46
N LEU A 4 -67.31 4.07 43.04
CA LEU A 4 -66.74 4.16 41.67
C LEU A 4 -66.59 5.54 41.00
N TRP A 5 -65.33 5.95 40.79
CA TRP A 5 -64.78 5.96 39.42
C TRP A 5 -63.24 5.98 39.41
N SER A 6 -62.67 4.86 38.95
CA SER A 6 -61.30 4.74 38.45
C SER A 6 -61.21 5.46 37.11
N GLY A 7 -60.39 6.51 37.02
CA GLY A 7 -59.99 7.13 35.76
C GLY A 7 -58.68 6.54 35.28
N CYS A 8 -58.75 5.42 34.56
CA CYS A 8 -57.62 4.86 33.83
C CYS A 8 -57.42 5.69 32.55
N LEU A 9 -56.43 6.58 32.52
CA LEU A 9 -56.08 7.34 31.32
C LEU A 9 -55.17 6.47 30.43
N ALA A 10 -55.78 5.70 29.53
CA ALA A 10 -55.07 4.98 28.49
C ALA A 10 -54.54 5.98 27.45
N LEU A 11 -53.23 6.25 27.48
CA LEU A 11 -52.54 7.01 26.45
C LEU A 11 -52.31 6.07 25.25
N VAL A 12 -53.20 6.12 24.26
CA VAL A 12 -53.03 5.43 22.97
C VAL A 12 -51.99 6.22 22.17
N LEU A 13 -50.73 5.78 22.24
CA LEU A 13 -49.69 6.18 21.29
C LEU A 13 -49.92 5.43 19.98
N ALA A 14 -50.56 6.11 19.02
CA ALA A 14 -50.58 5.67 17.64
C ALA A 14 -49.17 5.83 17.04
N CYS A 15 -48.37 4.76 17.11
CA CYS A 15 -47.15 4.65 16.32
C CYS A 15 -47.56 4.45 14.86
N GLY A 16 -47.56 5.53 14.08
CA GLY A 16 -47.46 5.43 12.63
C GLY A 16 -46.11 4.84 12.27
N ALA A 17 -46.06 3.55 11.98
CA ALA A 17 -44.92 2.95 11.30
C ALA A 17 -44.86 3.52 9.88
N LEU A 18 -44.04 4.55 9.69
CA LEU A 18 -43.56 4.91 8.36
C LEU A 18 -42.70 3.74 7.87
N ASN A 19 -43.29 2.89 7.03
CA ASN A 19 -42.54 1.93 6.24
C ASN A 19 -41.62 2.71 5.30
N THR A 20 -40.35 2.85 5.67
CA THR A 20 -39.30 3.35 4.78
C THR A 20 -39.09 2.30 3.69
N VAL A 21 -39.45 2.64 2.45
CA VAL A 21 -39.19 1.79 1.28
C VAL A 21 -37.68 1.63 1.13
N ALA A 22 -37.25 0.37 0.97
CA ALA A 22 -35.88 -0.03 0.72
C ALA A 22 -35.22 0.83 -0.37
N GLY A 23 -34.14 1.54 -0.03
CA GLY A 23 -33.53 2.53 -0.91
C GLY A 23 -32.21 2.05 -1.49
N VAL A 24 -32.20 1.67 -2.77
CA VAL A 24 -30.94 1.56 -3.52
C VAL A 24 -30.56 2.95 -4.00
N VAL A 25 -29.39 3.45 -3.60
CA VAL A 25 -28.86 4.72 -4.10
C VAL A 25 -27.81 4.42 -5.17
N ALA A 26 -28.06 4.88 -6.39
CA ALA A 26 -27.17 4.68 -7.52
C ALA A 26 -25.89 5.52 -7.37
N VAL A 27 -24.74 4.86 -7.57
CA VAL A 27 -23.41 5.49 -7.57
C VAL A 27 -22.87 5.58 -9.01
N TYR A 28 -23.16 4.58 -9.84
CA TYR A 28 -22.78 4.57 -11.25
C TYR A 28 -23.96 4.38 -12.18
N ASP A 29 -23.94 5.09 -13.31
CA ASP A 29 -24.73 4.78 -14.49
C ASP A 29 -23.84 4.06 -15.52
N ILE A 30 -24.28 2.89 -16.01
CA ILE A 30 -23.53 2.08 -16.99
C ILE A 30 -23.73 2.64 -18.40
N LYS A 31 -22.62 2.89 -19.09
CA LYS A 31 -22.61 3.28 -20.50
C LYS A 31 -22.56 2.04 -21.39
N LEU A 32 -23.68 1.73 -22.03
CA LEU A 32 -23.76 0.66 -23.03
C LEU A 32 -23.25 1.12 -24.38
N GLN A 33 -22.56 0.22 -25.09
CA GLN A 33 -22.17 0.42 -26.48
C GLN A 33 -23.31 -0.11 -27.36
N PRO A 34 -23.82 0.68 -28.33
CA PRO A 34 -25.05 0.36 -29.07
C PRO A 34 -24.97 -0.90 -29.95
N ASP A 35 -23.76 -1.36 -30.31
CA ASP A 35 -23.54 -2.42 -31.30
C ASP A 35 -23.14 -3.78 -30.71
N LYS A 36 -23.21 -3.95 -29.38
CA LYS A 36 -22.78 -5.19 -28.71
C LYS A 36 -23.93 -5.94 -28.05
N ALA A 37 -23.91 -7.27 -28.23
CA ALA A 37 -25.07 -8.13 -28.06
C ALA A 37 -24.96 -9.15 -26.91
N THR A 38 -23.95 -9.08 -26.06
CA THR A 38 -23.80 -10.03 -24.94
C THR A 38 -24.51 -9.53 -23.68
N PRO A 39 -25.26 -10.38 -22.96
CA PRO A 39 -25.82 -10.01 -21.67
C PRO A 39 -24.77 -10.04 -20.54
N TYR A 40 -23.53 -10.46 -20.82
CA TYR A 40 -22.48 -10.62 -19.82
C TYR A 40 -21.56 -9.41 -19.82
N LEU A 41 -21.78 -8.51 -18.86
CA LEU A 41 -21.07 -7.24 -18.77
C LEU A 41 -20.09 -7.24 -17.59
N GLN A 42 -18.95 -6.59 -17.78
CA GLN A 42 -17.95 -6.38 -16.73
C GLN A 42 -17.54 -4.91 -16.64
N LEU A 43 -17.49 -4.41 -15.41
CA LEU A 43 -17.05 -3.06 -15.06
C LEU A 43 -15.87 -3.16 -14.10
N GLU A 44 -14.84 -2.36 -14.33
CA GLU A 44 -13.76 -2.18 -13.36
C GLU A 44 -14.20 -1.21 -12.27
N LEU A 45 -14.17 -1.65 -11.02
CA LEU A 45 -14.55 -0.83 -9.87
C LEU A 45 -13.38 0.05 -9.43
N THR A 46 -13.67 1.32 -9.19
CA THR A 46 -12.75 2.30 -8.62
C THR A 46 -12.97 2.42 -7.10
N GLU A 47 -12.05 3.07 -6.39
CA GLU A 47 -12.05 3.16 -4.92
C GLU A 47 -13.20 4.00 -4.34
N ASP A 48 -13.73 4.93 -5.11
CA ASP A 48 -14.88 5.79 -4.82
C ASP A 48 -16.15 5.03 -4.44
N ILE A 49 -16.44 3.84 -4.99
CA ILE A 49 -17.61 3.03 -4.57
C ILE A 49 -17.56 2.68 -3.07
N TYR A 50 -16.34 2.51 -2.51
CA TYR A 50 -16.13 2.24 -1.09
C TYR A 50 -16.31 3.47 -0.21
N ARG A 51 -16.48 4.67 -0.79
CA ARG A 51 -16.87 5.87 -0.04
C ARG A 51 -18.28 5.72 0.53
N TYR A 52 -19.16 5.05 -0.20
CA TYR A 52 -20.59 4.96 0.12
C TYR A 52 -20.95 3.66 0.85
N SER A 53 -20.27 2.56 0.52
CA SER A 53 -20.49 1.25 1.15
C SER A 53 -20.19 1.25 2.65
N ARG A 54 -20.92 0.42 3.41
CA ARG A 54 -20.63 0.07 4.82
C ARG A 54 -19.73 -1.16 4.96
N SER A 55 -19.42 -1.85 3.86
CA SER A 55 -18.67 -3.10 3.81
C SER A 55 -17.40 -2.93 3.00
N SER A 56 -16.25 -3.29 3.58
CA SER A 56 -14.96 -3.32 2.85
C SER A 56 -14.91 -4.38 1.75
N ASP A 57 -15.87 -5.30 1.71
CA ASP A 57 -16.00 -6.33 0.68
C ASP A 57 -17.24 -6.09 -0.23
N LEU A 58 -17.83 -4.89 -0.16
CA LEU A 58 -18.96 -4.46 -1.01
C LEU A 58 -20.19 -5.39 -0.94
N GLN A 59 -20.50 -5.93 0.24
CA GLN A 59 -21.66 -6.82 0.42
C GLN A 59 -23.02 -6.13 0.18
N ASP A 60 -23.07 -4.82 0.30
CA ASP A 60 -24.22 -3.95 0.02
C ASP A 60 -24.26 -3.44 -1.42
N LEU A 61 -23.30 -3.81 -2.27
CA LEU A 61 -23.35 -3.46 -3.69
C LEU A 61 -24.49 -4.21 -4.38
N VAL A 62 -25.22 -3.49 -5.23
CA VAL A 62 -26.28 -4.05 -6.04
C VAL A 62 -26.23 -3.46 -7.45
N VAL A 63 -26.61 -4.28 -8.43
CA VAL A 63 -26.83 -3.83 -9.81
C VAL A 63 -28.33 -3.87 -10.06
N VAL A 64 -28.88 -2.78 -10.61
CA VAL A 64 -30.29 -2.67 -10.97
C VAL A 64 -30.48 -2.30 -12.43
N ASP A 65 -31.59 -2.74 -13.01
CA ASP A 65 -32.03 -2.35 -14.35
C ASP A 65 -32.91 -1.10 -14.35
N GLY A 66 -33.39 -0.71 -15.54
CA GLY A 66 -34.19 0.50 -15.73
C GLY A 66 -35.54 0.48 -15.02
N GLN A 67 -36.05 -0.68 -14.58
CA GLN A 67 -37.25 -0.78 -13.74
C GLN A 67 -36.92 -0.98 -12.25
N GLY A 68 -35.64 -0.96 -11.88
CA GLY A 68 -35.20 -1.17 -10.49
C GLY A 68 -35.12 -2.64 -10.08
N ASN A 69 -35.22 -3.59 -11.01
CA ASN A 69 -35.02 -5.01 -10.69
C ASN A 69 -33.56 -5.29 -10.44
N ARG A 70 -33.27 -6.13 -9.44
CA ARG A 70 -31.91 -6.53 -9.08
C ARG A 70 -31.37 -7.56 -10.05
N LEU A 71 -30.15 -7.33 -10.54
CA LEU A 71 -29.48 -8.23 -11.47
C LEU A 71 -28.48 -9.14 -10.76
N PRO A 72 -28.33 -10.41 -11.20
CA PRO A 72 -27.28 -11.30 -10.71
C PRO A 72 -25.90 -10.69 -10.99
N HIS A 73 -25.08 -10.60 -9.96
CA HIS A 73 -23.74 -10.02 -10.06
C HIS A 73 -22.76 -10.68 -9.09
N ARG A 74 -21.48 -10.47 -9.34
CA ARG A 74 -20.38 -10.81 -8.42
C ARG A 74 -19.26 -9.78 -8.54
N VAL A 75 -18.53 -9.60 -7.45
CA VAL A 75 -17.28 -8.84 -7.43
C VAL A 75 -16.12 -9.83 -7.37
N ILE A 76 -15.20 -9.74 -8.32
CA ILE A 76 -14.00 -10.56 -8.37
C ILE A 76 -12.77 -9.67 -8.28
N ARG A 77 -11.74 -10.14 -7.57
CA ARG A 77 -10.44 -9.47 -7.59
C ARG A 77 -9.72 -9.85 -8.87
N ILE A 78 -9.17 -8.89 -9.61
CA ILE A 78 -8.28 -9.21 -10.73
C ILE A 78 -7.03 -9.81 -10.11
N PRO A 79 -6.64 -11.06 -10.46
CA PRO A 79 -5.39 -11.61 -9.99
C PRO A 79 -4.28 -10.61 -10.31
N VAL A 80 -3.59 -10.11 -9.28
CA VAL A 80 -2.42 -9.28 -9.51
C VAL A 80 -1.48 -10.14 -10.33
N ALA A 81 -0.97 -9.58 -11.43
CA ALA A 81 0.20 -10.12 -12.08
C ALA A 81 1.15 -10.68 -11.03
N GLN A 82 1.49 -11.96 -11.15
CA GLN A 82 2.67 -12.43 -10.44
C GLN A 82 3.77 -11.43 -10.82
N ALA A 83 4.44 -10.89 -9.80
CA ALA A 83 5.56 -9.99 -10.00
C ALA A 83 6.41 -10.58 -11.13
N PRO A 84 6.90 -9.76 -12.08
CA PRO A 84 7.70 -10.24 -13.21
C PRO A 84 8.62 -11.34 -12.72
N GLN A 85 8.56 -12.54 -13.33
CA GLN A 85 9.39 -13.63 -12.82
C GLN A 85 10.83 -13.17 -12.98
N GLU A 86 11.46 -12.90 -11.83
CA GLU A 86 12.85 -12.51 -11.77
C GLU A 86 13.68 -13.78 -11.90
N GLN A 87 14.34 -13.94 -13.04
CA GLN A 87 15.35 -14.96 -13.21
C GLN A 87 16.68 -14.39 -12.74
N VAL A 88 17.20 -14.92 -11.64
CA VAL A 88 18.50 -14.54 -11.08
C VAL A 88 19.58 -15.44 -11.68
N SER A 89 20.57 -14.85 -12.33
CA SER A 89 21.71 -15.55 -12.90
C SER A 89 23.01 -15.05 -12.28
N HIS A 90 23.83 -15.96 -11.73
CA HIS A 90 25.15 -15.59 -11.25
C HIS A 90 26.08 -15.37 -12.44
N VAL A 91 26.91 -14.32 -12.35
CA VAL A 91 27.90 -13.99 -13.37
C VAL A 91 29.28 -13.94 -12.75
N HIS A 92 30.31 -14.19 -13.55
CA HIS A 92 31.68 -14.08 -13.09
C HIS A 92 32.07 -12.61 -12.92
N PHE A 93 32.87 -12.32 -11.90
CA PHE A 93 33.39 -10.99 -11.65
C PHE A 93 34.81 -11.05 -11.10
N PHE A 94 35.59 -10.02 -11.38
CA PHE A 94 37.03 -9.98 -11.09
C PHE A 94 37.41 -8.62 -10.48
N PRO A 95 38.10 -8.61 -9.32
CA PRO A 95 38.62 -7.38 -8.74
C PRO A 95 39.86 -6.90 -9.50
N VAL A 96 39.97 -5.59 -9.74
CA VAL A 96 41.15 -4.96 -10.35
C VAL A 96 41.83 -4.05 -9.32
N PRO A 97 43.04 -4.39 -8.84
CA PRO A 97 43.75 -3.57 -7.85
C PRO A 97 44.38 -2.31 -8.45
N VAL A 98 44.46 -1.24 -7.66
CA VAL A 98 45.18 -0.01 -7.99
C VAL A 98 46.66 -0.34 -8.25
N GLY A 99 47.16 0.01 -9.45
CA GLY A 99 48.58 -0.12 -9.80
C GLY A 99 49.07 -1.56 -10.05
N ALA A 100 48.18 -2.52 -10.30
CA ALA A 100 48.57 -3.89 -10.60
C ALA A 100 49.50 -3.97 -11.82
N LYS A 101 50.71 -4.49 -11.63
CA LYS A 101 51.59 -4.89 -12.73
C LYS A 101 50.99 -6.14 -13.39
N PRO A 102 51.19 -6.38 -14.70
CA PRO A 102 50.67 -7.56 -15.40
C PRO A 102 50.96 -8.89 -14.70
N GLU A 103 52.10 -8.97 -14.01
CA GLU A 103 52.56 -10.12 -13.21
C GLU A 103 51.65 -10.41 -12.00
N THR A 104 51.07 -9.38 -11.38
CA THR A 104 50.12 -9.51 -10.26
C THR A 104 48.77 -10.05 -10.74
N LEU A 105 48.37 -9.72 -11.97
CA LEU A 105 47.16 -10.28 -12.61
C LEU A 105 47.35 -11.77 -12.96
N LEU A 106 48.56 -12.16 -13.36
CA LEU A 106 48.92 -13.56 -13.62
C LEU A 106 48.93 -14.41 -12.34
N ALA A 107 49.38 -13.87 -11.19
CA ALA A 107 49.37 -14.58 -9.91
C ALA A 107 47.94 -14.82 -9.36
N LEU A 108 46.96 -14.02 -9.78
CA LEU A 108 45.54 -14.23 -9.47
C LEU A 108 44.87 -15.21 -10.45
N SER A 109 45.51 -15.55 -11.57
CA SER A 109 45.11 -16.61 -12.49
C SER A 109 45.80 -17.92 -12.09
N SER A 110 45.07 -19.02 -11.97
CA SER A 110 45.57 -20.30 -11.41
C SER A 110 46.52 -21.09 -12.35
N ALA A 111 47.19 -20.44 -13.29
CA ALA A 111 47.98 -21.10 -14.33
C ALA A 111 49.46 -20.71 -14.22
N SER A 112 50.30 -21.66 -13.77
CA SER A 112 51.75 -21.57 -13.92
C SER A 112 52.19 -22.43 -15.12
N ILE A 113 53.00 -21.84 -16.01
CA ILE A 113 53.62 -22.54 -17.14
C ILE A 113 55.08 -22.77 -16.76
N ARG A 114 55.53 -24.02 -16.71
CA ARG A 114 56.96 -24.36 -16.64
C ARG A 114 57.43 -24.82 -18.02
N LEU A 115 58.52 -24.22 -18.47
CA LEU A 115 59.28 -24.68 -19.64
C LEU A 115 60.44 -25.52 -19.12
N ASP A 116 60.46 -26.81 -19.44
CA ASP A 116 61.65 -27.65 -19.37
C ASP A 116 62.12 -27.95 -20.80
N ASP A 117 63.43 -28.16 -20.96
CA ASP A 117 64.19 -28.14 -22.23
C ASP A 117 63.74 -29.14 -23.34
N ASN A 118 62.59 -29.83 -23.23
CA ASN A 118 61.94 -30.42 -24.40
C ASN A 118 60.43 -30.73 -24.28
N ALA A 119 59.66 -30.12 -23.36
CA ALA A 119 58.19 -30.27 -23.35
C ALA A 119 57.50 -29.13 -22.56
N ILE A 120 56.47 -28.52 -23.16
CA ILE A 120 55.55 -27.61 -22.46
C ILE A 120 54.55 -28.47 -21.70
N SER A 121 54.61 -28.47 -20.36
CA SER A 121 53.58 -29.08 -19.51
C SER A 121 52.84 -27.98 -18.75
N VAL A 122 51.52 -27.95 -18.92
CA VAL A 122 50.62 -27.04 -18.19
C VAL A 122 50.09 -27.82 -16.99
N THR A 123 50.55 -27.47 -15.79
CA THR A 123 50.08 -28.08 -14.55
C THR A 123 49.38 -27.02 -13.72
N VAL A 124 48.10 -27.26 -13.42
CA VAL A 124 47.32 -26.42 -12.51
C VAL A 124 47.67 -26.80 -11.08
N GLU A 125 48.69 -26.19 -10.50
CA GLU A 125 48.96 -26.31 -9.06
C GLU A 125 48.09 -25.31 -8.29
N LYS A 126 47.01 -25.83 -7.69
CA LYS A 126 46.19 -25.13 -6.69
C LYS A 126 46.94 -25.13 -5.35
N THR A 127 47.93 -24.27 -5.19
CA THR A 127 48.50 -23.98 -3.86
C THR A 127 48.24 -22.52 -3.53
N PRO A 128 47.31 -22.21 -2.60
CA PRO A 128 47.12 -20.84 -2.16
C PRO A 128 48.37 -20.43 -1.40
N ARG A 129 49.20 -19.57 -2.00
CA ARG A 129 50.29 -18.90 -1.29
C ARG A 129 49.67 -17.79 -0.44
N THR A 130 49.28 -18.15 0.79
CA THR A 130 48.60 -17.27 1.74
C THR A 130 49.46 -16.06 2.17
N GLU A 131 50.77 -16.10 1.94
CA GLU A 131 51.73 -15.07 2.39
C GLU A 131 51.78 -13.79 1.52
N LEU A 132 51.04 -13.72 0.40
CA LEU A 132 50.93 -12.50 -0.42
C LEU A 132 49.63 -11.70 -0.20
N LEU A 133 48.74 -12.16 0.68
CA LEU A 133 47.43 -11.55 0.94
C LEU A 133 47.44 -10.49 2.05
N ASP A 134 48.52 -10.35 2.82
CA ASP A 134 48.63 -9.38 3.94
C ASP A 134 48.92 -7.93 3.52
N GLN A 135 48.99 -7.66 2.21
CA GLN A 135 48.98 -6.31 1.65
C GLN A 135 48.05 -6.27 0.44
N GLN A 136 46.75 -6.46 0.66
CA GLN A 136 45.75 -6.27 -0.40
C GLN A 136 45.79 -4.82 -0.87
N ALA A 137 46.40 -4.60 -2.04
CA ALA A 137 46.32 -3.32 -2.74
C ALA A 137 44.84 -2.94 -2.88
N PRO A 138 44.47 -1.66 -2.67
CA PRO A 138 43.08 -1.22 -2.78
C PRO A 138 42.50 -1.62 -4.15
N ILE A 139 41.27 -2.13 -4.17
CA ILE A 139 40.57 -2.45 -5.42
C ILE A 139 40.11 -1.12 -6.04
N ASP A 140 40.47 -0.90 -7.31
CA ASP A 140 40.07 0.30 -8.07
C ASP A 140 38.67 0.12 -8.66
N PHE A 141 38.42 -1.03 -9.30
CA PHE A 141 37.13 -1.38 -9.89
C PHE A 141 36.94 -2.89 -9.98
N TYR A 142 35.72 -3.30 -10.30
CA TYR A 142 35.39 -4.68 -10.65
C TYR A 142 35.02 -4.79 -12.13
N VAL A 143 35.41 -5.90 -12.75
CA VAL A 143 34.93 -6.29 -14.08
C VAL A 143 33.95 -7.44 -13.92
N VAL A 144 32.75 -7.30 -14.49
CA VAL A 144 31.73 -8.36 -14.58
C VAL A 144 31.74 -8.91 -15.99
N ASP A 145 31.80 -10.23 -16.11
CA ASP A 145 31.79 -10.94 -17.39
C ASP A 145 30.35 -11.34 -17.76
N LEU A 146 29.86 -10.78 -18.87
CA LEU A 146 28.56 -11.08 -19.46
C LEU A 146 28.68 -11.87 -20.78
N THR A 147 29.87 -12.35 -21.14
CA THR A 147 30.13 -13.01 -22.43
C THR A 147 29.32 -14.28 -22.65
N GLU A 148 28.89 -14.96 -21.58
CA GLU A 148 28.01 -16.14 -21.62
C GLU A 148 26.54 -15.81 -21.38
N PHE A 149 26.22 -14.57 -20.98
CA PHE A 149 24.87 -14.13 -20.72
C PHE A 149 24.11 -13.88 -22.04
N ARG A 150 22.87 -14.38 -22.15
CA ARG A 150 22.10 -14.42 -23.42
C ARG A 150 20.72 -13.76 -23.33
N ALA A 151 20.31 -13.31 -22.15
CA ALA A 151 19.02 -12.65 -21.92
C ALA A 151 19.20 -11.13 -21.77
N THR A 152 18.09 -10.40 -21.56
CA THR A 152 18.15 -9.01 -21.11
C THR A 152 18.69 -8.93 -19.68
N ALA A 153 19.46 -7.89 -19.38
CA ALA A 153 19.96 -7.63 -18.04
C ALA A 153 19.24 -6.41 -17.49
N ASP A 154 18.18 -6.63 -16.73
CA ASP A 154 17.30 -5.56 -16.26
C ASP A 154 17.83 -4.93 -14.97
N LYS A 155 18.41 -5.74 -14.07
CA LYS A 155 19.09 -5.26 -12.86
C LYS A 155 20.39 -6.02 -12.59
N LEU A 156 21.29 -5.38 -11.86
CA LEU A 156 22.46 -5.98 -11.25
C LEU A 156 22.27 -6.03 -9.73
N GLN A 157 22.40 -7.21 -9.13
CA GLN A 157 22.42 -7.40 -7.69
C GLN A 157 23.84 -7.70 -7.21
N LEU A 158 24.31 -6.93 -6.24
CA LEU A 158 25.63 -7.09 -5.63
C LEU A 158 25.50 -7.52 -4.17
N ASP A 159 26.23 -8.54 -3.78
CA ASP A 159 26.51 -8.84 -2.37
C ASP A 159 27.97 -8.50 -2.07
N TRP A 160 28.21 -8.01 -0.86
CA TRP A 160 29.54 -7.64 -0.42
C TRP A 160 29.75 -7.96 1.06
N GLN A 161 31.02 -8.11 1.44
CA GLN A 161 31.40 -8.22 2.84
C GLN A 161 31.26 -6.84 3.50
N VAL A 162 30.43 -6.80 4.54
CA VAL A 162 30.12 -5.57 5.26
C VAL A 162 31.19 -5.36 6.33
N ALA A 163 32.11 -4.42 6.07
CA ALA A 163 33.20 -4.09 6.99
C ALA A 163 32.74 -3.19 8.15
N GLU A 164 31.68 -2.40 7.96
CA GLU A 164 31.13 -1.44 8.93
C GLU A 164 29.63 -1.65 9.15
N ILE A 165 29.09 -1.25 10.31
CA ILE A 165 27.66 -1.42 10.65
C ILE A 165 26.73 -0.70 9.66
N ASN A 166 27.18 0.41 9.07
CA ASN A 166 26.43 1.22 8.12
C ASN A 166 27.31 1.51 6.89
N GLN A 167 26.87 1.08 5.71
CA GLN A 167 27.59 1.30 4.46
C GLN A 167 26.67 1.90 3.40
N TYR A 168 27.18 2.93 2.72
CA TYR A 168 26.57 3.60 1.58
C TYR A 168 27.60 3.62 0.45
N LEU A 169 27.24 3.07 -0.69
CA LEU A 169 28.11 2.91 -1.86
C LEU A 169 27.50 3.65 -3.05
N ASP A 170 28.20 4.64 -3.58
CA ASP A 170 27.91 5.19 -4.91
C ASP A 170 28.54 4.27 -5.94
N VAL A 171 27.79 3.89 -6.99
CA VAL A 171 28.23 2.93 -8.01
C VAL A 171 28.04 3.49 -9.41
N GLU A 172 29.13 3.56 -10.16
CA GLU A 172 29.13 3.88 -11.59
C GLU A 172 29.35 2.60 -12.40
N ILE A 173 28.49 2.36 -13.38
CA ILE A 173 28.53 1.18 -14.24
C ILE A 173 28.78 1.63 -15.69
N SER A 174 29.83 1.08 -16.29
CA SER A 174 30.15 1.25 -17.71
C SER A 174 30.18 -0.09 -18.42
N GLY A 175 29.85 -0.14 -19.71
CA GLY A 175 29.87 -1.34 -20.54
C GLY A 175 31.01 -1.32 -21.57
N SER A 176 31.51 -2.49 -21.93
CA SER A 176 32.51 -2.67 -22.99
C SER A 176 32.34 -4.02 -23.70
N ASN A 177 32.76 -4.09 -24.96
CA ASN A 177 32.87 -5.33 -25.72
C ASN A 177 34.32 -5.80 -25.92
N ASP A 178 35.31 -4.98 -25.54
CA ASP A 178 36.74 -5.21 -25.81
C ASP A 178 37.65 -4.93 -24.60
N LEU A 179 37.08 -4.62 -23.42
CA LEU A 179 37.77 -4.21 -22.18
C LEU A 179 38.58 -2.90 -22.27
N SER A 180 38.57 -2.21 -23.39
CA SER A 180 39.35 -1.00 -23.64
C SER A 180 38.48 0.24 -23.87
N SER A 181 37.39 0.08 -24.62
CA SER A 181 36.42 1.11 -24.97
C SER A 181 35.22 0.97 -24.03
N TRP A 182 35.06 1.92 -23.10
CA TRP A 182 34.02 1.89 -22.07
C TRP A 182 32.97 2.99 -22.32
N SER A 183 31.70 2.63 -22.34
CA SER A 183 30.56 3.55 -22.41
C SER A 183 29.77 3.57 -21.09
N PRO A 184 29.26 4.72 -20.63
CA PRO A 184 28.37 4.75 -19.46
C PRO A 184 27.11 3.92 -19.69
N VAL A 185 26.72 3.12 -18.70
CA VAL A 185 25.51 2.28 -18.74
C VAL A 185 24.50 2.71 -17.67
N ALA A 186 24.94 2.77 -16.42
CA ALA A 186 24.06 3.09 -15.30
C ALA A 186 24.82 3.73 -14.15
N HIS A 187 24.09 4.39 -13.27
CA HIS A 187 24.58 4.91 -12.01
C HIS A 187 23.54 4.60 -10.93
N GLY A 188 23.99 4.24 -9.73
CA GLY A 188 23.08 3.85 -8.65
C GLY A 188 23.76 3.82 -7.30
N THR A 189 22.98 3.48 -6.29
CA THR A 189 23.46 3.41 -4.91
C THR A 189 23.11 2.08 -4.26
N LEU A 190 24.04 1.56 -3.49
CA LEU A 190 23.86 0.38 -2.67
C LEU A 190 23.99 0.76 -1.21
N VAL A 191 23.11 0.19 -0.39
CA VAL A 191 22.93 0.64 0.98
C VAL A 191 22.75 -0.57 1.87
N GLN A 192 23.50 -0.63 2.95
CA GLN A 192 23.22 -1.51 4.06
C GLN A 192 23.38 -0.75 5.36
N LEU A 193 22.26 -0.41 6.00
CA LEU A 193 22.24 0.36 7.25
C LEU A 193 21.60 -0.47 8.35
N GLN A 194 22.10 -0.32 9.57
CA GLN A 194 21.51 -0.88 10.77
C GLN A 194 21.45 0.17 11.89
N LYS A 195 20.26 0.35 12.46
CA LYS A 195 20.03 1.24 13.59
C LYS A 195 19.01 0.63 14.54
N ASN A 196 19.35 0.51 15.83
CA ASN A 196 18.45 0.01 16.88
C ASN A 196 17.78 -1.34 16.54
N GLY A 197 18.54 -2.28 15.98
CA GLY A 197 18.05 -3.61 15.62
C GLY A 197 17.25 -3.69 14.31
N GLN A 198 16.99 -2.56 13.63
CA GLN A 198 16.36 -2.52 12.31
C GLN A 198 17.41 -2.44 11.21
N LYS A 199 17.16 -3.10 10.08
CA LYS A 199 18.08 -3.19 8.94
C LYS A 199 17.41 -2.67 7.67
N LEU A 200 18.07 -1.73 6.98
CA LEU A 200 17.75 -1.33 5.61
C LEU A 200 18.79 -1.93 4.67
N THR A 201 18.35 -2.53 3.56
CA THR A 201 19.26 -3.13 2.59
C THR A 201 18.75 -2.91 1.18
N ARG A 202 19.59 -2.31 0.35
CA ARG A 202 19.41 -2.19 -1.09
C ARG A 202 20.66 -2.70 -1.77
N LYS A 203 20.49 -3.77 -2.54
CA LYS A 203 21.57 -4.50 -3.21
C LYS A 203 21.48 -4.45 -4.74
N GLN A 204 20.47 -3.78 -5.28
CA GLN A 204 20.13 -3.81 -6.70
C GLN A 204 20.29 -2.45 -7.37
N ILE A 205 20.82 -2.44 -8.58
CA ILE A 205 20.96 -1.31 -9.49
C ILE A 205 20.25 -1.66 -10.81
N GLY A 206 19.47 -0.74 -11.38
CA GLY A 206 18.84 -0.93 -12.69
C GLY A 206 19.87 -0.81 -13.83
N LEU A 207 19.81 -1.72 -14.79
CA LEU A 207 20.69 -1.77 -15.97
C LEU A 207 19.92 -1.54 -17.28
N ASN A 208 18.79 -2.22 -17.47
CA ASN A 208 17.95 -2.18 -18.68
C ASN A 208 18.72 -2.47 -19.99
N LEU A 209 19.62 -3.45 -19.99
CA LEU A 209 20.43 -3.80 -21.17
C LEU A 209 19.75 -4.86 -22.04
N HIS A 210 19.89 -4.72 -23.35
CA HIS A 210 19.50 -5.74 -24.30
C HIS A 210 20.43 -6.96 -24.27
N ALA A 211 19.95 -8.09 -24.79
CA ALA A 211 20.76 -9.30 -24.88
C ALA A 211 22.03 -9.06 -25.72
N ARG A 212 23.19 -9.36 -25.14
CA ARG A 212 24.53 -9.20 -25.74
C ARG A 212 24.90 -7.76 -26.13
N GLU A 213 24.32 -6.76 -25.48
CA GLU A 213 24.70 -5.37 -25.72
C GLU A 213 26.14 -5.07 -25.32
N TYR A 214 26.57 -5.61 -24.17
CA TYR A 214 27.95 -5.53 -23.67
C TYR A 214 28.46 -6.91 -23.22
N ALA A 215 29.70 -7.22 -23.54
CA ALA A 215 30.41 -8.41 -23.08
C ALA A 215 30.93 -8.26 -21.65
N TYR A 216 31.24 -7.04 -21.23
CA TYR A 216 31.82 -6.73 -19.91
C TYR A 216 31.17 -5.50 -19.30
N LEU A 217 30.98 -5.51 -17.99
CA LEU A 217 30.65 -4.30 -17.22
C LEU A 217 31.81 -3.93 -16.28
N ARG A 218 32.09 -2.65 -16.15
CA ARG A 218 33.02 -2.08 -15.16
C ARG A 218 32.20 -1.42 -14.05
N LEU A 219 32.40 -1.87 -12.82
CA LEU A 219 31.79 -1.29 -11.62
C LEU A 219 32.84 -0.48 -10.88
N GLN A 220 32.65 0.83 -10.82
CA GLN A 220 33.46 1.75 -10.04
C GLN A 220 32.65 2.22 -8.82
N PHE A 221 33.35 2.42 -7.70
CA PHE A 221 32.74 2.82 -6.43
C PHE A 221 33.32 4.16 -5.94
N PRO A 222 32.94 5.31 -6.55
CA PRO A 222 33.55 6.61 -6.24
C PRO A 222 33.45 7.00 -4.75
N ARG A 223 32.41 6.52 -4.06
CA ARG A 223 32.20 6.75 -2.63
C ARG A 223 31.88 5.44 -1.91
N GLY A 224 32.53 5.24 -0.76
CA GLY A 224 32.29 4.08 0.11
C GLY A 224 32.96 2.77 -0.32
N GLY A 225 33.68 2.75 -1.45
CA GLY A 225 34.34 1.56 -2.00
C GLY A 225 35.66 1.15 -1.34
N GLN A 226 36.17 1.91 -0.36
CA GLN A 226 37.45 1.59 0.29
C GLN A 226 37.35 0.27 1.06
N GLY A 227 38.22 -0.70 0.75
CA GLY A 227 38.20 -2.03 1.36
C GLY A 227 36.96 -2.86 0.99
N LEU A 228 36.18 -2.44 -0.01
CA LEU A 228 35.01 -3.18 -0.48
C LEU A 228 35.46 -4.51 -1.08
N LEU A 229 34.80 -5.60 -0.65
CA LEU A 229 34.97 -6.93 -1.22
C LEU A 229 33.60 -7.46 -1.66
N LEU A 230 33.35 -7.46 -2.97
CA LEU A 230 32.18 -8.13 -3.54
C LEU A 230 32.28 -9.65 -3.33
N THR A 231 31.19 -10.25 -2.86
CA THR A 231 31.07 -11.69 -2.60
C THR A 231 30.17 -12.37 -3.64
N SER A 232 29.26 -11.63 -4.28
CA SER A 232 28.42 -12.14 -5.36
C SER A 232 28.03 -11.02 -6.30
N VAL A 233 27.95 -11.34 -7.59
CA VAL A 233 27.35 -10.49 -8.62
C VAL A 233 26.34 -11.33 -9.39
N GLN A 234 25.12 -10.84 -9.45
CA GLN A 234 23.99 -11.51 -10.09
C GLN A 234 23.31 -10.55 -11.06
N VAL A 235 22.95 -11.07 -12.23
CA VAL A 235 22.09 -10.38 -13.18
C VAL A 235 20.67 -10.86 -12.97
N ILE A 236 19.74 -9.91 -12.85
CA ILE A 236 18.31 -10.18 -12.74
C ILE A 236 17.68 -9.84 -14.09
N THR A 237 17.08 -10.86 -14.70
CA THR A 237 16.19 -10.70 -15.86
C THR A 237 14.76 -10.65 -15.37
N GLN A 238 14.05 -9.59 -15.70
CA GLN A 238 12.62 -9.47 -15.50
C GLN A 238 11.92 -10.00 -16.75
N GLN A 239 11.38 -11.21 -16.67
CA GLN A 239 10.46 -11.65 -17.71
C GLN A 239 9.18 -10.83 -17.54
N ALA A 240 8.86 -10.01 -18.55
CA ALA A 240 7.60 -9.32 -18.62
C ALA A 240 6.48 -10.36 -18.46
N SER A 241 5.86 -10.39 -17.29
CA SER A 241 4.60 -11.08 -17.16
C SER A 241 3.60 -10.24 -17.98
N ASN A 242 2.95 -10.85 -18.97
CA ASN A 242 1.82 -10.24 -19.69
C ASN A 242 0.60 -10.00 -18.78
N ALA A 243 0.81 -9.97 -17.47
CA ALA A 243 -0.23 -9.90 -16.51
C ALA A 243 -0.52 -8.43 -16.23
N LEU A 244 -1.80 -8.10 -16.32
CA LEU A 244 -2.34 -6.79 -16.00
C LEU A 244 -1.86 -6.39 -14.60
N ILE A 245 -1.05 -5.34 -14.50
CA ILE A 245 -0.81 -4.66 -13.22
C ILE A 245 -2.12 -3.95 -12.88
N ALA A 246 -3.02 -4.70 -12.26
CA ALA A 246 -4.31 -4.22 -11.81
C ALA A 246 -4.16 -3.67 -10.39
N ASP A 247 -3.19 -2.78 -10.15
CA ASP A 247 -3.00 -2.09 -8.87
C ASP A 247 -3.50 -0.65 -9.02
N ARG A 248 -4.59 -0.34 -8.32
CA ARG A 248 -5.11 1.02 -8.23
C ARG A 248 -4.36 1.75 -7.14
N GLN A 249 -3.96 2.98 -7.43
CA GLN A 249 -3.34 3.86 -6.46
C GLN A 249 -4.07 5.20 -6.40
N TRP A 250 -4.19 5.73 -5.19
CA TRP A 250 -4.64 7.10 -4.96
C TRP A 250 -3.83 7.70 -3.82
N GLN A 251 -3.82 9.03 -3.78
CA GLN A 251 -3.00 9.82 -2.89
C GLN A 251 -3.86 10.58 -1.90
N VAL A 252 -3.40 10.66 -0.66
CA VAL A 252 -4.02 11.45 0.41
C VAL A 252 -2.97 12.34 1.04
N THR A 253 -3.22 13.64 1.03
CA THR A 253 -2.34 14.63 1.65
C THR A 253 -2.50 14.62 3.17
N GLY A 254 -1.39 14.65 3.89
CA GLY A 254 -1.38 14.72 5.34
C GLY A 254 -1.59 16.12 5.87
N ARG A 255 -2.28 16.24 7.00
CA ARG A 255 -2.27 17.43 7.85
C ARG A 255 -1.35 17.21 9.03
N LEU A 256 -0.66 18.25 9.49
CA LEU A 256 0.13 18.16 10.71
C LEU A 256 -0.78 17.78 11.88
N ALA A 257 -0.39 16.78 12.66
CA ALA A 257 -1.17 16.31 13.80
C ALA A 257 -1.13 17.35 14.93
N GLU A 258 -2.23 17.50 15.68
CA GLU A 258 -2.22 18.38 16.87
C GLU A 258 -1.23 17.85 17.94
N ALA A 259 -1.20 16.53 18.14
CA ALA A 259 -0.27 15.87 19.05
C ALA A 259 1.00 15.42 18.33
N GLN A 260 2.11 16.09 18.61
CA GLN A 260 3.47 15.78 18.10
C GLN A 260 4.25 14.84 19.04
N THR A 261 3.55 13.85 19.58
CA THR A 261 4.11 12.80 20.43
C THR A 261 3.76 11.43 19.86
N SER A 262 4.66 10.46 20.00
CA SER A 262 4.47 9.10 19.53
C SER A 262 3.17 8.48 20.03
N ALA A 263 2.36 7.95 19.11
CA ALA A 263 1.13 7.22 19.38
C ALA A 263 1.39 5.82 19.94
N LEU A 264 2.62 5.31 19.73
CA LEU A 264 3.10 4.09 20.39
C LEU A 264 3.06 4.29 21.91
N ASN A 265 2.24 3.48 22.60
CA ASN A 265 1.99 3.55 24.05
C ASN A 265 1.30 4.83 24.57
N ALA A 266 0.30 5.35 23.83
CA ALA A 266 -0.47 6.53 24.22
C ALA A 266 -1.11 6.48 25.64
N LYS A 267 -1.28 5.29 26.23
CA LYS A 267 -1.80 5.07 27.59
C LYS A 267 -0.76 5.24 28.70
N SER A 268 0.54 5.33 28.38
CA SER A 268 1.60 5.59 29.36
C SER A 268 1.69 7.09 29.64
N SER A 269 1.60 7.48 30.91
CA SER A 269 1.86 8.86 31.37
C SER A 269 3.34 9.17 31.49
N VAL A 270 4.21 8.17 31.35
CA VAL A 270 5.67 8.30 31.51
C VAL A 270 6.34 8.32 30.13
N ASN A 271 7.06 9.41 29.85
CA ASN A 271 7.94 9.62 28.68
C ASN A 271 7.29 9.36 27.30
N LYS A 272 6.35 10.22 26.89
CA LYS A 272 5.90 10.27 25.49
C LYS A 272 7.03 10.84 24.62
N ALA A 273 7.63 10.00 23.78
CA ALA A 273 8.66 10.44 22.85
C ALA A 273 8.08 11.44 21.84
N SER A 274 8.77 12.57 21.62
CA SER A 274 8.41 13.52 20.57
C SER A 274 8.52 12.86 19.20
N ALA A 275 7.58 13.18 18.31
CA ALA A 275 7.60 12.73 16.91
C ALA A 275 6.99 13.80 16.01
N ALA A 276 7.59 14.00 14.83
CA ALA A 276 6.94 14.77 13.77
C ALA A 276 5.81 13.92 13.20
N ALA A 277 4.56 14.32 13.44
CA ALA A 277 3.40 13.50 13.14
C ALA A 277 2.44 14.19 12.18
N TRP A 278 1.96 13.43 11.20
CA TRP A 278 0.92 13.83 10.26
C TRP A 278 -0.22 12.83 10.30
N GLU A 279 -1.44 13.34 10.18
CA GLU A 279 -2.67 12.57 10.13
C GLU A 279 -3.31 12.70 8.75
N PHE A 280 -3.90 11.61 8.29
CA PHE A 280 -4.47 11.47 6.96
C PHE A 280 -5.87 10.89 7.12
N THR A 281 -6.81 11.43 6.37
CA THR A 281 -8.20 10.95 6.36
C THR A 281 -8.56 10.65 4.91
N ARG A 282 -8.95 9.40 4.67
CA ARG A 282 -9.55 8.96 3.40
C ARG A 282 -11.05 8.77 3.58
N ALA A 283 -11.84 8.91 2.51
CA ALA A 283 -13.29 8.76 2.59
C ALA A 283 -13.74 7.32 2.27
N GLU A 284 -12.91 6.60 1.52
CA GLU A 284 -13.13 5.29 0.93
C GLU A 284 -12.66 4.20 1.90
N MET A 285 -13.47 3.17 2.14
CA MET A 285 -13.06 1.98 2.92
C MET A 285 -12.46 0.88 2.01
N ALA A 286 -11.89 1.24 0.86
CA ALA A 286 -11.30 0.26 -0.05
C ALA A 286 -10.13 -0.44 0.67
N PRO A 287 -10.10 -1.79 0.69
CA PRO A 287 -9.13 -2.55 1.47
C PRO A 287 -7.72 -2.45 0.89
N VAL A 288 -6.81 -1.77 1.57
CA VAL A 288 -5.43 -1.57 1.11
C VAL A 288 -4.51 -2.68 1.58
N THR A 289 -3.54 -3.04 0.76
CA THR A 289 -2.53 -4.08 1.06
C THR A 289 -1.10 -3.56 0.97
N ARG A 290 -0.88 -2.40 0.32
CA ARG A 290 0.40 -1.71 0.31
C ARG A 290 0.22 -0.21 0.47
N ILE A 291 1.23 0.43 1.07
CA ILE A 291 1.25 1.88 1.31
C ILE A 291 2.64 2.42 0.98
N SER A 292 2.69 3.53 0.25
CA SER A 292 3.93 4.27 0.00
C SER A 292 3.84 5.65 0.63
N LEU A 293 4.99 6.23 0.97
CA LEU A 293 5.09 7.57 1.53
C LEU A 293 5.89 8.46 0.57
N ALA A 294 5.21 9.43 -0.05
CA ALA A 294 5.86 10.43 -0.89
C ALA A 294 6.21 11.67 -0.05
N LEU A 295 7.49 12.04 -0.05
CA LEU A 295 8.04 13.19 0.67
C LEU A 295 8.50 14.32 -0.26
N GLY A 296 8.24 14.22 -1.57
CA GLY A 296 8.71 15.17 -2.57
C GLY A 296 10.23 15.36 -2.50
N GLU A 297 10.68 16.60 -2.46
CA GLU A 297 12.09 16.97 -2.39
C GLU A 297 12.63 17.08 -0.95
N THR A 298 11.98 16.43 0.03
CA THR A 298 12.49 16.40 1.42
C THR A 298 13.35 15.17 1.66
N SER A 299 14.65 15.39 1.84
CA SER A 299 15.57 14.33 2.26
C SER A 299 15.18 13.73 3.61
N TYR A 300 15.09 12.40 3.66
CA TYR A 300 14.74 11.64 4.85
C TYR A 300 15.44 10.28 4.84
N GLY A 301 15.84 9.81 6.02
CA GLY A 301 16.54 8.54 6.18
C GLY A 301 16.54 8.12 7.65
N ASP A 302 15.38 7.71 8.15
CA ASP A 302 15.23 7.24 9.54
C ASP A 302 14.03 6.28 9.65
N ASN A 303 13.73 5.87 10.88
CA ASN A 303 12.59 5.02 11.18
C ASN A 303 11.28 5.80 11.09
N ILE A 304 10.32 5.19 10.39
CA ILE A 304 8.94 5.64 10.36
C ILE A 304 8.06 4.71 11.20
N LYS A 305 6.96 5.25 11.71
CA LYS A 305 5.86 4.46 12.24
C LYS A 305 4.59 4.84 11.50
N LEU A 306 3.85 3.83 11.09
CA LEU A 306 2.54 3.97 10.45
C LEU A 306 1.49 3.40 11.38
N PHE A 307 0.45 4.18 11.63
CA PHE A 307 -0.70 3.79 12.43
C PHE A 307 -1.99 3.97 11.64
N SER A 308 -3.00 3.18 12.02
CA SER A 308 -4.37 3.33 11.52
C SER A 308 -5.38 3.23 12.65
N ARG A 309 -6.59 3.73 12.39
CA ARG A 309 -7.78 3.47 13.19
C ARG A 309 -9.04 3.65 12.36
N ARG A 310 -10.09 2.91 12.68
CA ARG A 310 -11.36 2.94 11.94
C ARG A 310 -12.17 4.21 12.21
N THR A 311 -12.16 4.71 13.45
CA THR A 311 -12.89 5.91 13.85
C THR A 311 -12.00 6.87 14.63
N GLU A 312 -12.33 8.16 14.63
CA GLU A 312 -11.55 9.19 15.35
C GLU A 312 -11.46 8.97 16.86
N LYS A 313 -12.41 8.22 17.45
CA LYS A 313 -12.45 7.94 18.89
C LYS A 313 -11.62 6.72 19.29
N GLN A 314 -11.23 5.88 18.33
CA GLN A 314 -10.44 4.69 18.62
C GLN A 314 -8.97 5.04 18.86
N PRO A 315 -8.26 4.25 19.68
CA PRO A 315 -6.82 4.38 19.83
C PRO A 315 -6.10 3.98 18.54
N TRP A 316 -5.03 4.69 18.21
CA TRP A 316 -4.14 4.35 17.11
C TRP A 316 -3.59 2.93 17.23
N GLN A 317 -3.65 2.15 16.15
CA GLN A 317 -3.09 0.81 16.04
C GLN A 317 -1.83 0.86 15.18
N LEU A 318 -0.74 0.25 15.63
CA LEU A 318 0.50 0.18 14.85
C LEU A 318 0.30 -0.76 13.66
N VAL A 319 0.54 -0.26 12.46
CA VAL A 319 0.47 -1.02 11.20
C VAL A 319 1.86 -1.43 10.74
N TYR A 320 2.82 -0.51 10.80
CA TYR A 320 4.20 -0.75 10.38
C TYR A 320 5.19 0.08 11.18
N GLN A 321 6.39 -0.46 11.39
CA GLN A 321 7.53 0.26 11.93
C GLN A 321 8.81 -0.25 11.27
N GLY A 322 9.59 0.66 10.68
CA GLY A 322 10.84 0.29 9.99
C GLY A 322 11.53 1.50 9.38
N VAL A 323 12.69 1.26 8.77
CA VAL A 323 13.45 2.31 8.08
C VAL A 323 12.73 2.72 6.79
N TRP A 324 12.70 4.02 6.52
CA TRP A 324 12.28 4.60 5.25
C TRP A 324 13.32 5.63 4.80
N PHE A 325 13.53 5.75 3.50
CA PHE A 325 14.39 6.80 2.93
C PHE A 325 13.73 7.50 1.76
N ASN A 326 14.09 8.78 1.60
CA ASN A 326 13.89 9.61 0.43
C ASN A 326 15.17 10.44 0.27
N ALA A 327 15.96 10.20 -0.76
CA ALA A 327 17.27 10.83 -0.92
C ALA A 327 17.50 11.19 -2.37
N GLN A 328 18.07 12.36 -2.60
CA GLN A 328 18.53 12.78 -3.90
C GLN A 328 19.88 12.11 -4.21
N VAL A 329 19.96 11.43 -5.35
CA VAL A 329 21.16 10.76 -5.86
C VAL A 329 21.45 11.36 -7.23
N GLY A 330 22.42 12.27 -7.31
CA GLY A 330 22.62 13.11 -8.49
C GLY A 330 21.42 14.03 -8.70
N ASP A 331 20.78 13.98 -9.87
CA ASP A 331 19.59 14.75 -10.20
C ASP A 331 18.28 13.99 -9.97
N VAL A 332 18.34 12.75 -9.46
CA VAL A 332 17.16 11.87 -9.32
C VAL A 332 16.85 11.63 -7.85
N TRP A 333 15.61 11.88 -7.46
CA TRP A 333 15.08 11.48 -6.16
C TRP A 333 14.77 9.99 -6.13
N GLN A 334 15.29 9.30 -5.11
CA GLN A 334 15.05 7.89 -4.89
C GLN A 334 14.44 7.69 -3.51
N HIS A 335 13.47 6.79 -3.41
CA HIS A 335 12.78 6.48 -2.17
C HIS A 335 12.62 4.98 -1.96
N SER A 336 12.20 4.59 -0.76
CA SER A 336 11.87 3.19 -0.46
C SER A 336 10.67 2.69 -1.25
N ASP A 337 10.61 1.38 -1.50
CA ASP A 337 9.48 0.70 -2.12
C ASP A 337 8.24 0.70 -1.22
N SER A 338 7.06 0.43 -1.79
CA SER A 338 5.81 0.35 -1.03
C SER A 338 5.90 -0.64 0.14
N ILE A 339 5.39 -0.22 1.30
CA ILE A 339 5.27 -1.02 2.52
C ILE A 339 4.13 -2.02 2.34
N SER A 340 4.42 -3.31 2.49
CA SER A 340 3.38 -4.35 2.52
C SER A 340 2.73 -4.43 3.90
N ILE A 341 1.40 -4.45 3.93
CA ILE A 341 0.59 -4.48 5.15
C ILE A 341 -0.48 -5.56 5.05
N TYR A 342 -1.10 -5.90 6.19
CA TYR A 342 -2.33 -6.69 6.17
C TYR A 342 -3.46 -5.91 5.49
N GLN A 343 -4.47 -6.62 4.98
CA GLN A 343 -5.64 -6.00 4.36
C GLN A 343 -6.33 -5.05 5.36
N ASN A 344 -6.27 -3.74 5.12
CA ASN A 344 -6.72 -2.71 6.06
C ASN A 344 -7.70 -1.74 5.38
N SER A 345 -8.84 -1.48 6.02
CA SER A 345 -9.91 -0.59 5.51
C SER A 345 -10.16 0.62 6.40
N ASP A 346 -9.23 0.92 7.31
CA ASP A 346 -9.30 2.06 8.22
C ASP A 346 -9.27 3.38 7.46
N LEU A 347 -9.97 4.38 8.01
CA LEU A 347 -10.16 5.69 7.40
C LEU A 347 -9.15 6.73 7.86
N PHE A 348 -8.67 6.57 9.09
CA PHE A 348 -7.76 7.50 9.72
C PHE A 348 -6.39 6.84 9.83
N TRP A 349 -5.39 7.55 9.33
CA TRP A 349 -4.02 7.10 9.29
C TRP A 349 -3.12 8.16 9.92
N ARG A 350 -2.01 7.70 10.48
CA ARG A 350 -1.00 8.59 11.08
C ARG A 350 0.38 8.08 10.73
N VAL A 351 1.21 9.00 10.26
CA VAL A 351 2.64 8.75 10.01
C VAL A 351 3.43 9.55 11.02
N GLU A 352 4.39 8.88 11.65
CA GLU A 352 5.35 9.51 12.55
C GLU A 352 6.75 9.38 11.97
N LEU A 353 7.42 10.53 11.82
CA LEU A 353 8.78 10.69 11.32
C LEU A 353 9.68 11.30 12.41
N SER A 354 10.96 11.45 12.07
CA SER A 354 11.93 12.19 12.89
C SER A 354 11.52 13.66 13.01
N GLU A 355 11.76 14.25 14.18
CA GLU A 355 11.47 15.67 14.47
C GLU A 355 12.11 16.65 13.50
N GLN A 356 13.23 16.25 12.90
CA GLN A 356 14.00 17.08 11.98
C GLN A 356 13.22 17.51 10.74
N VAL A 357 12.23 16.73 10.32
CA VAL A 357 11.47 16.99 9.09
C VAL A 357 10.12 17.68 9.31
N ARG A 358 9.79 18.05 10.56
CA ARG A 358 8.49 18.61 10.94
C ARG A 358 8.09 19.84 10.12
N ASN A 359 9.04 20.75 9.87
CA ASN A 359 8.76 22.08 9.31
C ASN A 359 8.95 22.15 7.80
N ASN A 360 9.44 21.09 7.15
CA ASN A 360 9.76 21.09 5.72
C ASN A 360 9.14 19.91 4.95
N ALA A 361 8.72 18.83 5.62
CA ALA A 361 8.03 17.73 4.97
C ALA A 361 6.54 18.02 4.78
N ASN A 362 6.04 17.68 3.60
CA ASN A 362 4.62 17.62 3.27
C ASN A 362 4.27 16.20 2.81
N PRO A 363 4.16 15.23 3.73
CA PRO A 363 3.99 13.83 3.37
C PRO A 363 2.64 13.60 2.68
N ILE A 364 2.69 12.76 1.65
CA ILE A 364 1.52 12.22 0.94
C ILE A 364 1.53 10.72 1.13
N LEU A 365 0.43 10.17 1.66
CA LEU A 365 0.23 8.72 1.69
C LEU A 365 -0.34 8.26 0.36
N VAL A 366 0.33 7.30 -0.26
CA VAL A 366 -0.14 6.62 -1.48
C VAL A 366 -0.64 5.25 -1.08
N PHE A 367 -1.90 5.00 -1.30
CA PHE A 367 -2.54 3.73 -0.99
C PHE A 367 -2.59 2.86 -2.25
N HIS A 368 -2.36 1.56 -2.08
CA HIS A 368 -2.42 0.59 -3.16
C HIS A 368 -3.53 -0.43 -2.87
N HIS A 369 -4.45 -0.58 -3.83
CA HIS A 369 -5.55 -1.52 -3.80
C HIS A 369 -5.54 -2.41 -5.04
N GLN A 370 -5.73 -3.70 -4.81
CA GLN A 370 -5.96 -4.64 -5.88
C GLN A 370 -7.26 -4.32 -6.60
N SER A 371 -7.20 -4.13 -7.92
CA SER A 371 -8.37 -3.82 -8.74
C SER A 371 -9.39 -4.94 -8.69
N GLN A 372 -10.66 -4.56 -8.79
CA GLN A 372 -11.79 -5.49 -8.76
C GLN A 372 -12.67 -5.27 -9.99
N LEU A 373 -13.22 -6.37 -10.49
CA LEU A 373 -14.23 -6.35 -11.54
C LEU A 373 -15.59 -6.68 -10.94
N LEU A 374 -16.57 -5.84 -11.23
CA LEU A 374 -17.97 -6.17 -11.12
C LEU A 374 -18.41 -6.88 -12.39
N GLN A 375 -18.86 -8.12 -12.26
CA GLN A 375 -19.44 -8.90 -13.35
C GLN A 375 -20.92 -9.08 -13.09
N PHE A 376 -21.76 -8.79 -14.08
CA PHE A 376 -23.21 -8.93 -13.95
C PHE A 376 -23.86 -9.42 -15.24
N ILE A 377 -25.07 -9.99 -15.09
CA ILE A 377 -25.88 -10.48 -16.21
C ILE A 377 -27.00 -9.48 -16.45
N ALA A 378 -26.91 -8.76 -17.57
CA ALA A 378 -27.86 -7.75 -18.00
C ALA A 378 -29.23 -8.36 -18.33
N SER A 379 -30.30 -7.66 -17.94
CA SER A 379 -31.65 -7.89 -18.45
C SER A 379 -31.84 -7.17 -19.80
N ASN A 380 -33.01 -7.30 -20.43
CA ASN A 380 -33.36 -6.54 -21.63
C ASN A 380 -33.82 -5.10 -21.33
N ALA A 381 -33.66 -4.63 -20.10
CA ALA A 381 -34.20 -3.39 -19.61
C ALA A 381 -33.12 -2.36 -19.24
N ALA A 382 -32.36 -1.91 -20.23
CA ALA A 382 -31.48 -0.77 -20.06
C ALA A 382 -32.27 0.51 -19.68
N PRO A 383 -31.67 1.50 -19.00
CA PRO A 383 -30.27 1.57 -18.57
C PRO A 383 -29.99 0.80 -17.27
N PHE A 384 -28.73 0.42 -17.04
CA PHE A 384 -28.30 -0.27 -15.83
C PHE A 384 -27.57 0.68 -14.88
N LYS A 385 -27.76 0.47 -13.58
CA LYS A 385 -27.11 1.25 -12.52
C LYS A 385 -26.44 0.35 -11.51
N VAL A 386 -25.33 0.80 -10.96
CA VAL A 386 -24.68 0.18 -9.80
C VAL A 386 -24.90 1.09 -8.62
N GLY A 387 -25.40 0.54 -7.52
CA GLY A 387 -25.73 1.29 -6.32
C GLY A 387 -25.33 0.56 -5.05
N ILE A 388 -25.54 1.25 -3.93
CA ILE A 388 -25.36 0.69 -2.59
C ILE A 388 -26.72 0.58 -1.91
N GLU A 389 -26.92 -0.55 -1.24
CA GLU A 389 -28.06 -0.80 -0.38
C GLU A 389 -28.00 0.04 0.90
N THR A 390 -29.02 0.88 1.11
CA THR A 390 -29.11 1.70 2.33
C THR A 390 -29.82 0.98 3.49
N ASP A 391 -30.46 -0.17 3.23
CA ASP A 391 -31.20 -0.94 4.21
C ASP A 391 -30.34 -1.53 5.34
N HIS A 392 -30.99 -1.74 6.48
CA HIS A 392 -30.46 -2.47 7.62
C HIS A 392 -31.35 -3.69 7.92
N PRO A 393 -30.81 -4.92 8.07
CA PRO A 393 -29.39 -5.31 8.02
C PRO A 393 -28.83 -5.46 6.60
N LEU A 394 -27.49 -5.56 6.48
CA LEU A 394 -26.83 -5.86 5.20
C LEU A 394 -27.45 -7.13 4.57
N PRO A 395 -27.87 -7.09 3.30
CA PRO A 395 -28.38 -8.28 2.63
C PRO A 395 -27.27 -9.33 2.52
N ASN A 396 -27.62 -10.60 2.72
CA ASN A 396 -26.71 -11.70 2.45
C ASN A 396 -26.61 -11.89 0.93
N ASN A 397 -25.69 -11.16 0.28
CA ASN A 397 -25.51 -11.15 -1.18
C ASN A 397 -25.03 -12.50 -1.77
N SER A 398 -24.90 -13.53 -0.92
CA SER A 398 -24.62 -14.91 -1.34
C SER A 398 -25.69 -15.48 -2.29
N ALA A 399 -26.96 -15.09 -2.15
CA ALA A 399 -28.02 -15.55 -3.04
C ALA A 399 -27.81 -15.08 -4.49
N GLY A 400 -27.45 -13.80 -4.69
CA GLY A 400 -27.14 -13.24 -6.01
C GLY A 400 -25.91 -13.90 -6.64
N ALA A 401 -24.86 -14.10 -5.86
CA ALA A 401 -23.64 -14.78 -6.30
C ALA A 401 -23.87 -16.28 -6.62
N GLN A 402 -24.74 -16.96 -5.88
CA GLN A 402 -25.13 -18.35 -6.16
C GLN A 402 -25.93 -18.46 -7.46
N VAL A 403 -26.93 -17.60 -7.66
CA VAL A 403 -27.69 -17.55 -8.93
C VAL A 403 -26.75 -17.23 -10.09
N PHE A 404 -25.87 -16.25 -9.92
CA PHE A 404 -24.85 -15.94 -10.92
C PHE A 404 -24.00 -17.17 -11.26
N SER A 405 -23.54 -17.90 -10.24
CA SER A 405 -22.71 -19.10 -10.43
C SER A 405 -23.47 -20.22 -11.16
N GLN A 406 -24.76 -20.41 -10.86
CA GLN A 406 -25.60 -21.39 -11.56
C GLN A 406 -25.84 -21.01 -13.02
N LEU A 407 -26.05 -19.72 -13.31
CA LEU A 407 -26.31 -19.23 -14.67
C LEU A 407 -25.07 -19.29 -15.58
N THR A 408 -23.87 -19.22 -14.98
CA THR A 408 -22.57 -19.21 -15.66
C THR A 408 -21.83 -20.56 -15.61
N ALA A 409 -22.29 -21.52 -14.80
CA ALA A 409 -21.66 -22.83 -14.68
C ALA A 409 -21.59 -23.58 -16.02
N GLY A 410 -20.40 -24.08 -16.36
CA GLY A 410 -20.15 -24.89 -17.56
C GLY A 410 -20.22 -24.13 -18.88
N LYS A 411 -20.28 -22.78 -18.87
CA LYS A 411 -20.30 -21.94 -20.06
C LYS A 411 -19.02 -21.12 -20.18
N GLU A 412 -18.48 -21.06 -21.40
CA GLU A 412 -17.45 -20.09 -21.73
C GLU A 412 -18.13 -18.74 -22.01
N VAL A 413 -18.01 -17.82 -21.04
CA VAL A 413 -18.68 -16.52 -21.08
C VAL A 413 -17.74 -15.48 -21.67
N GLN A 414 -18.14 -14.87 -22.77
CA GLN A 414 -17.47 -13.71 -23.36
C GLN A 414 -17.93 -12.44 -22.63
N TRP A 415 -17.01 -11.87 -21.84
CA TRP A 415 -17.26 -10.67 -21.05
C TRP A 415 -17.06 -9.40 -21.88
N GLU A 416 -18.08 -8.55 -21.92
CA GLU A 416 -17.96 -7.23 -22.51
C GLU A 416 -17.57 -6.20 -21.45
N LYS A 417 -16.44 -5.51 -21.69
CA LYS A 417 -16.04 -4.37 -20.85
C LYS A 417 -16.94 -3.18 -21.14
N VAL A 418 -17.58 -2.68 -20.09
CA VAL A 418 -18.39 -1.46 -20.11
C VAL A 418 -17.74 -0.38 -19.26
N ASP A 419 -18.00 0.87 -19.62
CA ASP A 419 -17.61 2.03 -18.83
C ASP A 419 -18.79 2.49 -17.97
N ALA A 420 -18.47 3.23 -16.92
CA ALA A 420 -19.44 3.80 -16.00
C ALA A 420 -19.22 5.31 -15.84
N VAL A 421 -20.31 6.03 -15.54
CA VAL A 421 -20.25 7.41 -15.07
C VAL A 421 -20.53 7.42 -13.58
N ASN A 422 -19.61 7.98 -12.80
CA ASN A 422 -19.85 8.26 -11.38
C ASN A 422 -20.86 9.42 -11.25
N LEU A 423 -21.93 9.18 -10.50
CA LEU A 423 -23.01 10.12 -10.23
C LEU A 423 -22.74 11.02 -9.01
N ASP A 424 -21.72 10.71 -8.22
CA ASP A 424 -21.34 11.34 -6.94
C ASP A 424 -22.55 11.67 -6.05
N PRO A 425 -23.31 10.64 -5.63
CA PRO A 425 -24.52 10.84 -4.84
C PRO A 425 -24.20 11.45 -3.47
N ASP A 426 -25.17 12.18 -2.92
CA ASP A 426 -25.04 12.78 -1.58
C ASP A 426 -24.78 11.70 -0.52
N ILE A 427 -23.65 11.86 0.19
CA ILE A 427 -23.16 10.92 1.20
C ILE A 427 -24.16 10.72 2.35
N HIS A 428 -25.02 11.69 2.63
CA HIS A 428 -25.98 11.62 3.73
C HIS A 428 -27.14 10.64 3.47
N GLN A 429 -27.30 10.18 2.24
CA GLN A 429 -28.28 9.15 1.89
C GLN A 429 -27.85 7.75 2.35
N PHE A 430 -26.56 7.55 2.63
CA PHE A 430 -26.03 6.24 3.00
C PHE A 430 -26.00 6.07 4.52
N ALA A 431 -26.40 4.88 4.97
CA ALA A 431 -26.47 4.54 6.39
C ALA A 431 -25.10 4.60 7.12
N ARG A 432 -23.99 4.61 6.39
CA ARG A 432 -22.66 4.87 6.95
C ARG A 432 -22.52 6.27 7.56
N PHE A 433 -23.19 7.25 6.96
CA PHE A 433 -23.12 8.66 7.33
C PHE A 433 -24.39 9.15 8.03
N SER A 434 -25.42 8.32 8.15
CA SER A 434 -26.58 8.63 8.96
C SER A 434 -26.19 8.62 10.44
N GLU A 435 -26.21 9.78 11.10
CA GLU A 435 -26.16 9.83 12.55
C GLU A 435 -27.41 9.16 13.10
N SER A 436 -27.25 8.02 13.76
CA SER A 436 -28.35 7.40 14.50
C SER A 436 -28.71 8.34 15.64
N VAL A 437 -29.79 9.11 15.48
CA VAL A 437 -30.36 9.92 16.56
C VAL A 437 -30.61 8.99 17.73
N ASN A 438 -29.86 9.20 18.82
CA ASN A 438 -29.92 8.30 19.96
C ASN A 438 -31.22 8.55 20.73
N TRP A 439 -32.28 7.87 20.33
CA TRP A 439 -33.63 8.06 20.86
C TRP A 439 -33.67 7.87 22.38
N THR A 440 -32.82 7.00 22.92
CA THR A 440 -32.68 6.82 24.37
C THR A 440 -32.21 8.09 25.07
N THR A 441 -31.31 8.85 24.46
CA THR A 441 -30.85 10.15 24.96
C THR A 441 -31.95 11.18 24.89
N LEU A 442 -32.71 11.24 23.79
CA LEU A 442 -33.88 12.13 23.68
C LEU A 442 -34.97 11.80 24.71
N VAL A 443 -35.28 10.51 24.90
CA VAL A 443 -36.24 10.06 25.92
C VAL A 443 -35.73 10.40 27.32
N PHE A 444 -34.44 10.21 27.59
CA PHE A 444 -33.82 10.60 28.86
C PHE A 444 -33.98 12.10 29.12
N TRP A 445 -33.65 12.96 28.15
CA TRP A 445 -33.84 14.40 28.27
C TRP A 445 -35.32 14.78 28.43
N GLY A 446 -36.23 14.09 27.74
CA GLY A 446 -37.67 14.26 27.90
C GLY A 446 -38.16 13.95 29.31
N ILE A 447 -37.72 12.82 29.89
CA ILE A 447 -38.04 12.44 31.27
C ILE A 447 -37.43 13.41 32.27
N LEU A 448 -36.18 13.83 32.05
CA LEU A 448 -35.47 14.78 32.91
C LEU A 448 -36.21 16.12 32.98
N LEU A 449 -36.60 16.68 31.83
CA LEU A 449 -37.36 17.93 31.77
C LEU A 449 -38.72 17.81 32.45
N LEU A 450 -39.38 16.66 32.31
CA LEU A 450 -40.66 16.41 32.99
C LEU A 450 -40.50 16.38 34.51
N ALA A 451 -39.46 15.72 35.03
CA ALA A 451 -39.17 15.69 36.47
C ALA A 451 -38.86 17.08 37.03
N VAL A 452 -38.06 17.89 36.31
CA VAL A 452 -37.79 19.29 36.68
C VAL A 452 -39.09 20.12 36.67
N GLY A 453 -39.95 19.93 35.67
CA GLY A 453 -41.26 20.59 35.59
C GLY A 453 -42.15 20.27 36.79
N VAL A 454 -42.18 19.02 37.25
CA VAL A 454 -42.94 18.62 38.45
C VAL A 454 -42.40 19.30 39.70
N LEU A 455 -41.08 19.38 39.88
CA LEU A 455 -40.47 20.04 41.04
C LEU A 455 -40.78 21.54 41.06
N VAL A 456 -40.66 22.22 39.92
CA VAL A 456 -41.01 23.65 39.80
C VAL A 456 -42.49 23.87 40.11
N PHE A 457 -43.38 23.00 39.62
CA PHE A 457 -44.81 23.07 39.90
C PHE A 457 -45.11 22.92 41.41
N VAL A 458 -44.49 21.96 42.08
CA VAL A 458 -44.63 21.76 43.53
C VAL A 458 -44.10 22.97 44.30
N ALA A 459 -42.96 23.52 43.92
CA ALA A 459 -42.39 24.72 44.55
C ALA A 459 -43.33 25.94 44.43
N ILE A 460 -43.89 26.19 43.24
CA ILE A 460 -44.87 27.28 43.03
C ILE A 460 -46.13 27.05 43.87
N ARG A 461 -46.60 25.80 43.97
CA ARG A 461 -47.78 25.46 44.78
C ARG A 461 -47.53 25.70 46.27
N LEU A 462 -46.35 25.37 46.78
CA LEU A 462 -45.96 25.61 48.18
C LEU A 462 -45.88 27.10 48.50
N ILE A 463 -45.28 27.90 47.62
CA ILE A 463 -45.20 29.37 47.79
C ILE A 463 -46.62 29.97 47.84
N LYS A 464 -47.53 29.53 46.96
CA LYS A 464 -48.93 29.98 46.99
C LYS A 464 -49.67 29.55 48.26
N ALA A 465 -49.42 28.35 48.78
CA ALA A 465 -50.06 27.85 49.99
C ALA A 465 -49.59 28.57 51.27
N VAL A 466 -48.30 28.95 51.35
CA VAL A 466 -47.75 29.71 52.48
C VAL A 466 -48.23 31.17 52.46
N GLY A 467 -48.45 31.76 51.28
CA GLY A 467 -49.02 33.11 51.15
C GLY A 467 -50.51 33.22 51.54
N SER A 468 -51.23 32.10 51.62
CA SER A 468 -52.65 32.07 52.00
C SER A 468 -52.91 31.88 53.51
N THR A 469 -51.86 31.63 54.31
CA THR A 469 -51.97 31.41 55.77
C THR A 469 -51.64 32.66 56.60
N SER A 470 -51.42 33.80 55.96
CA SER A 470 -51.24 35.10 56.60
C SER A 470 -52.38 36.06 56.24
N GLN A 471 -53.59 35.75 56.70
CA GLN A 471 -54.65 36.72 56.95
C GLN A 471 -55.38 36.37 58.23
#